data_AF-A0A945QQZ6-F1
#
_entry.id   AF-A0A945QQZ6-F1
#
_cell.length_a   1.000
_cell.length_b   1.000
_cell.length_c   1.000
_cell.angle_alpha   90.00
_cell.angle_beta   90.00
_cell.angle_gamma   90.00
#
_symmetry.space_group_name_H-M   'P 1'
#
loop_
_entity.id
_entity.type
_entity.pdbx_description
1 polymer ?
#
loop_
_entity_poly.entity_id
_entity_poly.type
_entity_poly.pdbx_seq_one_letter_code
_entity_poly.pdbx_strand_id
1 'polypeptide(L)'
;LINGGEVPVRQDVYEQLETPRRGQIRYFRQERPRLAELEVWGLGDEILSGTIVRGGFISATEGGVALNPFVDGDRGTNSSMTWDVAPGRTQIFDRELFFDLGSFFWIDTHRMAYGGQFNKFGDYLLQFSDGSRAPDGTLQWTTAFEREQAGRARENFEGNIFSPVQARFFRMSWTVQEVRNAKAELAEIQLYGEGVQPQVVLESDLIRLGGSRNLLSIGWDADAQSGTQVIIQTRTGNELGEVLHYYKKDGSEVTENQYGKLLSLFKGDIVPEEVAGNDWSGWSEPYALPAGSAITSPSPREFLKVRVTLISEDSQAAAVLRSIRLNFVDPVAQGLVGEVVPFQVDSLGIEQPFSLYIRPDFDRRDSGFDELLLVSPPDMVLEYVGLFGGSEADFLAEGNDINALTVADAEVVASGGDSLRVAFSAIDPTSGIDVLRLDFRTTLFSTGAVLRPSLQQRGATTSTWQRVDGGNAISLGAGNTTTLVGAVGNKDLIRDATVRPPVFSPNGDGINDEAAFEFKVVRVSGASPAEVLLYDLSGRFVRRLFEERQVSTGVHVLRWDGRDQAGEVVPPGIYYARLRVATETDGAGVSNSEVLHTVSVAY
;
A
#
# COMPACT_ATOMS: atom_id res chain seq x y z
N LEU A 1 -78.68 -10.91 -51.05
CA LEU A 1 -78.41 -11.65 -52.30
C LEU A 1 -79.67 -12.42 -52.71
N ILE A 2 -79.86 -12.76 -53.98
CA ILE A 2 -81.10 -13.41 -54.49
C ILE A 2 -81.38 -14.78 -53.80
N ASN A 3 -80.36 -15.39 -53.20
CA ASN A 3 -80.42 -16.62 -52.42
C ASN A 3 -80.63 -16.43 -50.91
N GLY A 4 -81.05 -15.24 -50.45
CA GLY A 4 -81.27 -14.96 -49.01
C GLY A 4 -80.00 -14.68 -48.20
N GLY A 5 -78.81 -14.70 -48.82
CA GLY A 5 -77.55 -14.37 -48.14
C GLY A 5 -77.36 -12.85 -47.92
N GLU A 6 -76.77 -12.47 -46.79
CA GLU A 6 -76.35 -11.10 -46.47
C GLU A 6 -74.89 -10.86 -46.88
N VAL A 7 -74.56 -9.67 -47.40
CA VAL A 7 -73.19 -9.24 -47.70
C VAL A 7 -72.96 -7.88 -47.04
N PRO A 8 -71.83 -7.68 -46.33
CA PRO A 8 -71.52 -6.38 -45.74
C PRO A 8 -71.28 -5.34 -46.83
N VAL A 9 -71.99 -4.22 -46.74
CA VAL A 9 -71.84 -3.07 -47.63
C VAL A 9 -71.57 -1.81 -46.81
N ARG A 10 -70.99 -0.78 -47.44
CA ARG A 10 -70.81 0.52 -46.79
C ARG A 10 -72.17 1.20 -46.54
N GLN A 11 -72.20 2.12 -45.57
CA GLN A 11 -73.43 2.77 -45.12
C GLN A 11 -74.12 3.56 -46.24
N ASP A 12 -73.35 4.29 -47.05
CA ASP A 12 -73.82 5.03 -48.23
C ASP A 12 -74.51 4.12 -49.26
N VAL A 13 -73.99 2.90 -49.43
CA VAL A 13 -74.60 1.87 -50.27
C VAL A 13 -75.86 1.30 -49.61
N TYR A 14 -75.83 1.03 -48.30
CA TYR A 14 -76.97 0.50 -47.54
C TYR A 14 -78.18 1.43 -47.56
N GLU A 15 -77.95 2.74 -47.42
CA GLU A 15 -78.99 3.78 -47.40
C GLU A 15 -79.67 3.98 -48.76
N GLN A 16 -79.04 3.55 -49.85
CA GLN A 16 -79.62 3.58 -51.20
C GLN A 16 -80.41 2.31 -51.56
N LEU A 17 -80.32 1.24 -50.75
CA LEU A 17 -81.08 0.02 -50.98
C LEU A 17 -82.56 0.21 -50.62
N GLU A 18 -83.46 -0.39 -51.40
CA GLU A 18 -84.88 -0.51 -51.06
C GLU A 18 -85.07 -1.32 -49.78
N THR A 19 -86.09 -0.99 -48.97
CA THR A 19 -86.33 -1.59 -47.65
C THR A 19 -86.27 -3.13 -47.62
N PRO A 20 -86.80 -3.89 -48.59
CA PRO A 20 -86.72 -5.36 -48.58
C PRO A 20 -85.31 -5.92 -48.80
N ARG A 21 -84.37 -5.10 -49.31
CA ARG A 21 -82.98 -5.49 -49.61
C ARG A 21 -82.00 -5.07 -48.53
N ARG A 22 -82.47 -4.36 -47.50
CA ARG A 22 -81.67 -3.96 -46.33
C ARG A 22 -81.62 -5.10 -45.31
N GLY A 23 -80.45 -5.73 -45.18
CA GLY A 23 -80.18 -6.72 -44.12
C GLY A 23 -80.04 -6.07 -42.75
N GLN A 24 -79.79 -6.88 -41.71
CA GLN A 24 -79.61 -6.36 -40.35
C GLN A 24 -78.35 -5.49 -40.24
N ILE A 25 -78.46 -4.30 -39.63
CA ILE A 25 -77.28 -3.49 -39.29
C ILE A 25 -76.56 -4.18 -38.12
N ARG A 26 -75.33 -4.65 -38.37
CA ARG A 26 -74.44 -5.20 -37.35
C ARG A 26 -73.46 -4.13 -36.92
N TYR A 27 -73.50 -3.75 -35.65
CA TYR A 27 -72.51 -2.86 -35.06
C TYR A 27 -71.31 -3.69 -34.61
N PHE A 28 -70.11 -3.32 -35.05
CA PHE A 28 -68.86 -3.90 -34.57
C PHE A 28 -68.10 -2.84 -33.78
N ARG A 29 -67.63 -3.16 -32.58
CA ARG A 29 -66.65 -2.34 -31.87
C ARG A 29 -65.27 -2.76 -32.35
N GLN A 30 -64.59 -1.91 -33.12
CA GLN A 30 -63.18 -2.13 -33.45
C GLN A 30 -62.36 -1.83 -32.20
N GLU A 31 -62.05 -2.85 -31.41
CA GLU A 31 -61.05 -2.72 -30.35
C GLU A 31 -59.68 -2.60 -31.02
N ARG A 32 -59.11 -1.39 -31.05
CA ARG A 32 -57.69 -1.21 -31.31
C ARG A 32 -56.97 -1.63 -30.04
N PRO A 33 -56.11 -2.66 -30.03
CA PRO A 33 -55.28 -2.91 -28.86
C PRO A 33 -54.52 -1.63 -28.53
N ARG A 34 -54.70 -1.12 -27.31
CA ARG A 34 -53.97 0.04 -26.79
C ARG A 34 -53.03 -0.50 -25.72
N LEU A 35 -51.75 -0.55 -26.04
CA LEU A 35 -50.69 -0.75 -25.05
C LEU A 35 -50.64 0.54 -24.23
N ALA A 36 -51.03 0.48 -22.95
CA ALA A 36 -50.96 1.65 -22.08
C ALA A 36 -49.52 1.87 -21.60
N GLU A 37 -48.79 0.78 -21.36
CA GLU A 37 -47.41 0.76 -20.89
C GLU A 37 -46.78 -0.60 -21.21
N LEU A 38 -45.48 -0.61 -21.52
CA LEU A 38 -44.67 -1.81 -21.71
C LEU A 38 -43.38 -1.62 -20.93
N GLU A 39 -43.33 -2.20 -19.74
CA GLU A 39 -42.08 -2.32 -18.99
C GLU A 39 -41.35 -3.59 -19.44
N VAL A 40 -40.16 -3.41 -20.02
CA VAL A 40 -39.26 -4.51 -20.34
C VAL A 40 -38.19 -4.55 -19.26
N TRP A 41 -38.25 -5.56 -18.40
CA TRP A 41 -37.26 -5.80 -17.36
C TRP A 41 -36.02 -6.45 -18.00
N GLY A 42 -34.89 -5.74 -17.99
CA GLY A 42 -33.60 -6.23 -18.46
C GLY A 42 -32.80 -6.93 -17.35
N LEU A 43 -31.65 -7.52 -17.72
CA LEU A 43 -30.73 -8.17 -16.77
C LEU A 43 -29.90 -7.17 -15.93
N GLY A 44 -30.04 -5.86 -16.19
CA GLY A 44 -29.22 -4.79 -15.63
C GLY A 44 -28.36 -4.13 -16.69
N ASP A 45 -27.41 -3.31 -16.25
CA ASP A 45 -26.44 -2.66 -17.10
C ASP A 45 -25.39 -3.68 -17.57
N GLU A 46 -25.11 -3.67 -18.87
CA GLU A 46 -24.12 -4.57 -19.47
C GLU A 46 -22.71 -3.99 -19.24
N ILE A 47 -21.80 -4.80 -18.70
CA ILE A 47 -20.48 -4.35 -18.23
C ILE A 47 -19.51 -4.10 -19.40
N LEU A 48 -19.42 -4.99 -20.38
CA LEU A 48 -18.35 -5.01 -21.38
C LEU A 48 -18.38 -3.84 -22.37
N SER A 49 -19.55 -3.28 -22.67
CA SER A 49 -19.74 -2.16 -23.60
C SER A 49 -18.98 -0.88 -23.19
N GLY A 50 -18.80 -0.66 -21.88
CA GLY A 50 -18.01 0.47 -21.38
C GLY A 50 -16.50 0.23 -21.27
N THR A 51 -16.00 -0.94 -21.68
CA THR A 51 -14.61 -1.36 -21.42
C THR A 51 -13.58 -0.34 -21.91
N ILE A 52 -13.68 0.07 -23.18
CA ILE A 52 -12.73 1.00 -23.81
C ILE A 52 -12.81 2.39 -23.17
N VAL A 53 -14.03 2.86 -22.88
CA VAL A 53 -14.26 4.19 -22.26
C VAL A 53 -13.66 4.26 -20.86
N ARG A 54 -13.63 3.15 -20.13
CA ARG A 54 -12.99 3.04 -18.81
C ARG A 54 -11.46 2.84 -18.88
N GLY A 55 -10.86 2.90 -20.06
CA GLY A 55 -9.42 2.67 -20.25
C GLY A 55 -9.01 1.18 -20.22
N GLY A 56 -9.99 0.28 -20.25
CA GLY A 56 -9.78 -1.14 -20.46
C GLY A 56 -9.47 -1.47 -21.92
N PHE A 57 -9.15 -2.73 -22.19
CA PHE A 57 -8.86 -3.19 -23.55
C PHE A 57 -9.28 -4.63 -23.77
N ILE A 58 -9.37 -5.02 -25.04
CA ILE A 58 -9.74 -6.35 -25.49
C ILE A 58 -8.59 -6.88 -26.36
N SER A 59 -8.29 -8.17 -26.27
CA SER A 59 -7.36 -8.84 -27.17
C SER A 59 -7.81 -10.26 -27.49
N ALA A 60 -7.39 -10.77 -28.65
CA ALA A 60 -7.62 -12.14 -29.08
C ALA A 60 -6.31 -12.79 -29.50
N THR A 61 -6.12 -14.08 -29.22
CA THR A 61 -4.98 -14.83 -29.76
C THR A 61 -5.21 -15.25 -31.22
N GLU A 62 -6.45 -15.24 -31.72
CA GLU A 62 -6.76 -15.40 -33.15
C GLU A 62 -6.52 -14.10 -33.92
N GLY A 63 -5.59 -14.15 -34.88
CA GLY A 63 -5.26 -13.00 -35.71
C GLY A 63 -6.39 -12.68 -36.70
N GLY A 64 -6.64 -11.38 -36.90
CA GLY A 64 -7.65 -10.89 -37.85
C GLY A 64 -9.08 -10.85 -37.30
N VAL A 65 -9.28 -11.11 -36.00
CA VAL A 65 -10.56 -10.93 -35.32
C VAL A 65 -10.83 -9.43 -35.11
N ALA A 66 -12.00 -8.95 -35.52
CA ALA A 66 -12.46 -7.61 -35.14
C ALA A 66 -13.03 -7.67 -33.71
N LEU A 67 -12.51 -6.84 -32.81
CA LEU A 67 -12.86 -6.93 -31.38
C LEU A 67 -14.06 -6.06 -31.00
N ASN A 68 -14.29 -4.96 -31.73
CA ASN A 68 -15.39 -4.03 -31.47
C ASN A 68 -16.78 -4.67 -31.48
N PRO A 69 -17.10 -5.60 -32.41
CA PRO A 69 -18.42 -6.23 -32.42
C PRO A 69 -18.82 -6.83 -31.07
N PHE A 70 -17.88 -7.42 -30.33
CA PHE A 70 -18.18 -8.10 -29.07
C PHE A 70 -18.75 -7.20 -27.97
N VAL A 71 -18.65 -5.89 -28.11
CA VAL A 71 -18.97 -4.92 -27.04
C VAL A 71 -19.70 -3.68 -27.54
N ASP A 72 -20.12 -3.63 -28.81
CA ASP A 72 -20.73 -2.41 -29.36
C ASP A 72 -22.25 -2.33 -29.17
N GLY A 73 -22.86 -3.38 -28.62
CA GLY A 73 -24.29 -3.47 -28.35
C GLY A 73 -25.15 -3.62 -29.62
N ASP A 74 -24.54 -3.86 -30.77
CA ASP A 74 -25.22 -4.04 -32.06
C ASP A 74 -25.08 -5.48 -32.57
N ARG A 75 -26.16 -6.25 -32.43
CA ARG A 75 -26.23 -7.62 -32.98
C ARG A 75 -26.12 -7.72 -34.51
N GLY A 76 -26.18 -6.58 -35.21
CA GLY A 76 -25.92 -6.48 -36.64
C GLY A 76 -24.44 -6.56 -37.01
N THR A 77 -23.53 -6.28 -36.07
CA THR A 77 -22.09 -6.49 -36.22
C THR A 77 -21.72 -7.85 -35.62
N ASN A 78 -20.71 -8.52 -36.18
CA ASN A 78 -20.18 -9.77 -35.62
C ASN A 78 -18.75 -10.03 -36.08
N SER A 79 -18.08 -10.92 -35.37
CA SER A 79 -16.78 -11.48 -35.71
C SER A 79 -16.81 -12.99 -35.75
N SER A 80 -16.13 -13.52 -36.76
CA SER A 80 -15.98 -14.95 -36.95
C SER A 80 -14.88 -15.51 -36.06
N MET A 81 -15.22 -16.45 -35.17
CA MET A 81 -14.30 -17.14 -34.27
C MET A 81 -14.15 -18.60 -34.65
N THR A 82 -12.92 -19.10 -34.73
CA THR A 82 -12.64 -20.50 -35.06
C THR A 82 -12.61 -21.35 -33.79
N TRP A 83 -13.48 -22.36 -33.70
CA TRP A 83 -13.53 -23.28 -32.55
C TRP A 83 -13.35 -24.76 -32.95
N ASP A 84 -13.34 -25.08 -34.24
CA ASP A 84 -13.04 -26.41 -34.75
C ASP A 84 -12.39 -26.30 -36.15
N VAL A 85 -11.39 -27.11 -36.43
CA VAL A 85 -10.70 -27.16 -37.74
C VAL A 85 -10.95 -28.49 -38.44
N ALA A 86 -10.63 -28.55 -39.74
CA ALA A 86 -10.78 -29.79 -40.50
C ALA A 86 -9.85 -30.89 -39.95
N PRO A 87 -10.26 -32.17 -40.02
CA PRO A 87 -9.35 -33.29 -39.80
C PRO A 87 -8.07 -33.18 -40.66
N GLY A 88 -6.93 -33.53 -40.08
CA GLY A 88 -5.57 -33.32 -40.57
C GLY A 88 -4.91 -31.98 -40.19
N ARG A 89 -5.44 -31.19 -39.25
CA ARG A 89 -4.92 -29.86 -38.86
C ARG A 89 -4.47 -29.84 -37.39
N THR A 90 -3.45 -29.06 -37.07
CA THR A 90 -2.96 -28.95 -35.68
C THR A 90 -4.02 -28.35 -34.75
N GLN A 91 -4.40 -29.10 -33.72
CA GLN A 91 -5.22 -28.63 -32.60
C GLN A 91 -4.56 -27.42 -31.92
N ILE A 92 -5.36 -26.43 -31.50
CA ILE A 92 -4.87 -25.20 -30.85
C ILE A 92 -5.43 -25.17 -29.43
N PHE A 93 -4.57 -25.21 -28.43
CA PHE A 93 -4.96 -25.39 -27.02
C PHE A 93 -5.15 -24.07 -26.24
N ASP A 94 -4.81 -22.94 -26.85
CA ASP A 94 -4.60 -21.65 -26.20
C ASP A 94 -5.35 -20.50 -26.89
N ARG A 95 -6.55 -20.78 -27.44
CA ARG A 95 -7.40 -19.69 -27.94
C ARG A 95 -8.04 -18.96 -26.78
N GLU A 96 -7.98 -17.64 -26.82
CA GLU A 96 -8.64 -16.78 -25.84
C GLU A 96 -9.13 -15.46 -26.45
N LEU A 97 -10.20 -14.96 -25.86
CA LEU A 97 -10.58 -13.56 -25.83
C LEU A 97 -10.33 -13.05 -24.41
N PHE A 98 -9.51 -12.01 -24.29
CA PHE A 98 -9.10 -11.40 -23.02
C PHE A 98 -9.62 -9.97 -22.94
N PHE A 99 -10.07 -9.59 -21.75
CA PHE A 99 -10.62 -8.28 -21.43
C PHE A 99 -9.97 -7.75 -20.14
N ASP A 100 -9.38 -6.56 -20.17
CA ASP A 100 -9.26 -5.69 -18.98
C ASP A 100 -10.50 -4.81 -18.96
N LEU A 101 -11.36 -4.97 -17.96
CA LEU A 101 -12.65 -4.28 -17.86
C LEU A 101 -12.50 -2.77 -17.57
N GLY A 102 -11.29 -2.32 -17.26
CA GLY A 102 -10.95 -0.94 -16.86
C GLY A 102 -11.35 -0.62 -15.42
N SER A 103 -12.11 -1.50 -14.77
CA SER A 103 -12.53 -1.38 -13.37
C SER A 103 -12.88 -2.74 -12.79
N PHE A 104 -13.20 -2.79 -11.49
CA PHE A 104 -13.59 -4.02 -10.79
C PHE A 104 -15.11 -4.21 -10.83
N PHE A 105 -15.60 -5.44 -10.97
CA PHE A 105 -17.03 -5.72 -10.94
C PHE A 105 -17.33 -6.99 -10.16
N TRP A 106 -18.51 -7.04 -9.56
CA TRP A 106 -19.16 -8.30 -9.23
C TRP A 106 -19.80 -8.84 -10.50
N ILE A 107 -19.52 -10.10 -10.82
CA ILE A 107 -19.97 -10.73 -12.07
C ILE A 107 -20.52 -12.10 -11.73
N ASP A 108 -21.75 -12.38 -12.13
CA ASP A 108 -22.40 -13.67 -11.91
C ASP A 108 -23.04 -14.24 -13.18
N THR A 109 -23.10 -13.44 -14.24
CA THR A 109 -23.82 -13.77 -15.46
C THR A 109 -22.98 -13.41 -16.67
N HIS A 110 -22.88 -14.37 -17.58
CA HIS A 110 -22.28 -14.21 -18.90
C HIS A 110 -23.31 -14.52 -19.98
N ARG A 111 -23.29 -13.77 -21.08
CA ARG A 111 -24.12 -14.05 -22.25
C ARG A 111 -23.35 -13.80 -23.54
N MET A 112 -23.56 -14.67 -24.52
CA MET A 112 -23.14 -14.46 -25.91
C MET A 112 -24.37 -14.24 -26.79
N ALA A 113 -24.26 -13.32 -27.73
CA ALA A 113 -25.20 -13.19 -28.84
C ALA A 113 -24.51 -13.56 -30.15
N TYR A 114 -25.27 -14.16 -31.06
CA TYR A 114 -24.77 -14.54 -32.38
C TYR A 114 -25.39 -13.68 -33.48
N GLY A 115 -24.57 -13.27 -34.46
CA GLY A 115 -24.92 -12.25 -35.46
C GLY A 115 -25.19 -12.74 -36.88
N GLY A 116 -25.19 -14.05 -37.13
CA GLY A 116 -25.36 -14.57 -38.49
C GLY A 116 -25.73 -16.05 -38.60
N GLN A 117 -25.28 -16.72 -39.66
CA GLN A 117 -25.66 -18.11 -39.96
C GLN A 117 -24.89 -19.14 -39.11
N PHE A 118 -23.75 -18.75 -38.54
CA PHE A 118 -22.91 -19.62 -37.71
C PHE A 118 -23.13 -19.33 -36.22
N ASN A 119 -24.36 -19.53 -35.74
CA ASN A 119 -24.77 -19.22 -34.37
C ASN A 119 -24.52 -20.37 -33.37
N LYS A 120 -23.28 -20.87 -33.37
CA LYS A 120 -22.86 -21.96 -32.48
C LYS A 120 -21.38 -21.83 -32.13
N PHE A 121 -21.07 -21.82 -30.83
CA PHE A 121 -19.73 -21.98 -30.29
C PHE A 121 -19.49 -23.40 -29.73
N GLY A 122 -18.21 -23.77 -29.58
CA GLY A 122 -17.78 -25.03 -28.97
C GLY A 122 -17.73 -24.97 -27.44
N ASP A 123 -16.95 -25.86 -26.84
CA ASP A 123 -16.64 -25.84 -25.41
C ASP A 123 -15.73 -24.65 -25.09
N TYR A 124 -15.93 -24.01 -23.95
CA TYR A 124 -15.16 -22.86 -23.49
C TYR A 124 -15.12 -22.77 -21.97
N LEU A 125 -14.11 -22.07 -21.46
CA LEU A 125 -13.92 -21.74 -20.05
C LEU A 125 -14.14 -20.24 -19.87
N LEU A 126 -14.88 -19.88 -18.83
CA LEU A 126 -14.99 -18.49 -18.37
C LEU A 126 -14.14 -18.34 -17.12
N GLN A 127 -13.13 -17.48 -17.21
CA GLN A 127 -12.16 -17.27 -16.15
C GLN A 127 -12.04 -15.79 -15.82
N PHE A 128 -11.88 -15.51 -14.54
CA PHE A 128 -11.88 -14.16 -13.99
C PHE A 128 -10.69 -13.95 -13.07
N SER A 129 -10.17 -12.73 -13.04
CA SER A 129 -9.07 -12.34 -12.15
C SER A 129 -9.32 -10.95 -11.59
N ASP A 130 -9.05 -10.77 -10.31
CA ASP A 130 -9.01 -9.48 -9.61
C ASP A 130 -7.69 -8.73 -9.84
N GLY A 131 -6.73 -9.31 -10.58
CA GLY A 131 -5.41 -8.72 -10.78
C GLY A 131 -4.33 -9.25 -9.84
N SER A 132 -4.67 -10.12 -8.89
CA SER A 132 -3.70 -10.85 -8.09
C SER A 132 -2.75 -11.64 -8.98
N ARG A 133 -1.47 -11.73 -8.57
CA ARG A 133 -0.40 -12.36 -9.36
C ARG A 133 0.09 -13.65 -8.73
N ALA A 134 0.36 -14.65 -9.56
CA ALA A 134 1.09 -15.85 -9.18
C ALA A 134 2.59 -15.53 -8.98
N PRO A 135 3.39 -16.42 -8.35
CA PRO A 135 4.83 -16.19 -8.12
C PRO A 135 5.66 -15.91 -9.38
N ASP A 136 5.18 -16.35 -10.55
CA ASP A 136 5.81 -16.09 -11.86
C ASP A 136 5.38 -14.74 -12.49
N GLY A 137 4.55 -13.97 -11.78
CA GLY A 137 4.04 -12.67 -12.22
C GLY A 137 2.79 -12.74 -13.11
N THR A 138 2.30 -13.93 -13.48
CA THR A 138 1.06 -14.08 -14.26
C THR A 138 -0.18 -13.78 -13.42
N LEU A 139 -1.30 -13.45 -14.06
CA LEU A 139 -2.57 -13.27 -13.36
C LEU A 139 -3.06 -14.59 -12.76
N GLN A 140 -3.52 -14.57 -11.52
CA GLN A 140 -4.25 -15.71 -10.95
C GLN A 140 -5.67 -15.71 -11.48
N TRP A 141 -6.12 -16.87 -11.97
CA TRP A 141 -7.42 -17.04 -12.60
C TRP A 141 -8.32 -17.94 -11.77
N THR A 142 -9.57 -17.52 -11.59
CA THR A 142 -10.65 -18.34 -11.06
C THR A 142 -11.55 -18.77 -12.22
N THR A 143 -11.73 -20.08 -12.40
CA THR A 143 -12.71 -20.61 -13.36
C THR A 143 -14.10 -20.53 -12.74
N ALA A 144 -14.93 -19.63 -13.26
CA ALA A 144 -16.31 -19.47 -12.78
C ALA A 144 -17.29 -20.42 -13.49
N PHE A 145 -16.99 -20.79 -14.73
CA PHE A 145 -17.82 -21.69 -15.52
C PHE A 145 -17.01 -22.47 -16.55
N GLU A 146 -17.36 -23.74 -16.73
CA GLU A 146 -16.83 -24.61 -17.77
C GLU A 146 -17.99 -25.16 -18.61
N ARG A 147 -17.95 -24.87 -19.91
CA ARG A 147 -18.95 -25.32 -20.86
C ARG A 147 -18.51 -26.66 -21.45
N GLU A 148 -19.24 -27.73 -21.16
CA GLU A 148 -19.07 -29.05 -21.81
C GLU A 148 -20.34 -29.45 -22.59
N GLN A 149 -20.27 -29.64 -23.90
CA GLN A 149 -21.46 -29.85 -24.74
C GLN A 149 -21.60 -31.28 -25.30
N ALA A 150 -22.71 -31.96 -24.96
CA ALA A 150 -23.07 -33.28 -25.49
C ALA A 150 -24.09 -33.26 -26.67
N GLY A 151 -24.63 -32.12 -27.09
CA GLY A 151 -25.70 -32.06 -28.10
C GLY A 151 -26.04 -30.65 -28.59
N ARG A 152 -26.57 -30.53 -29.81
CA ARG A 152 -26.53 -29.34 -30.68
C ARG A 152 -27.88 -28.63 -30.79
N ALA A 153 -27.96 -27.39 -30.34
CA ALA A 153 -28.98 -26.44 -30.80
C ALA A 153 -28.29 -25.24 -31.47
N ARG A 154 -28.91 -24.71 -32.52
CA ARG A 154 -28.60 -23.37 -33.04
C ARG A 154 -29.29 -22.38 -32.12
N GLU A 155 -28.53 -21.52 -31.46
CA GLU A 155 -29.08 -20.56 -30.50
C GLU A 155 -28.69 -19.15 -30.93
N ASN A 156 -29.64 -18.22 -30.87
CA ASN A 156 -29.32 -16.81 -31.12
C ASN A 156 -28.60 -16.17 -29.93
N PHE A 157 -28.73 -16.79 -28.76
CA PHE A 157 -28.11 -16.39 -27.52
C PHE A 157 -27.75 -17.62 -26.71
N GLU A 158 -26.59 -17.58 -26.07
CA GLU A 158 -26.16 -18.54 -25.06
C GLU A 158 -25.85 -17.76 -23.79
N GLY A 159 -26.12 -18.33 -22.61
CA GLY A 159 -25.83 -17.64 -21.36
C GLY A 159 -25.60 -18.60 -20.21
N ASN A 160 -24.81 -18.15 -19.25
CA ASN A 160 -24.40 -18.91 -18.08
C ASN A 160 -24.60 -18.05 -16.85
N ILE A 161 -25.08 -18.68 -15.77
CA ILE A 161 -25.18 -18.09 -14.44
C ILE A 161 -24.26 -18.91 -13.54
N PHE A 162 -23.44 -18.23 -12.75
CA PHE A 162 -22.47 -18.82 -11.83
C PHE A 162 -22.43 -18.03 -10.52
N SER A 163 -21.72 -18.54 -9.51
CA SER A 163 -21.54 -17.82 -8.26
C SER A 163 -20.83 -16.48 -8.50
N PRO A 164 -21.26 -15.37 -7.88
CA PRO A 164 -20.64 -14.07 -8.07
C PRO A 164 -19.13 -14.11 -7.83
N VAL A 165 -18.38 -13.53 -8.77
CA VAL A 165 -16.93 -13.36 -8.67
C VAL A 165 -16.56 -11.87 -8.75
N GLN A 166 -15.57 -11.46 -7.97
CA GLN A 166 -14.95 -10.16 -8.11
C GLN A 166 -13.88 -10.23 -9.21
N ALA A 167 -13.95 -9.33 -10.20
CA ALA A 167 -13.02 -9.37 -11.31
C ALA A 167 -12.74 -7.98 -11.90
N ARG A 168 -11.49 -7.76 -12.33
CA ARG A 168 -11.11 -6.70 -13.26
C ARG A 168 -10.74 -7.27 -14.64
N PHE A 169 -10.22 -8.50 -14.67
CA PHE A 169 -9.87 -9.18 -15.90
C PHE A 169 -10.80 -10.35 -16.12
N PHE A 170 -11.21 -10.51 -17.37
CA PHE A 170 -12.03 -11.62 -17.83
C PHE A 170 -11.35 -12.25 -19.04
N ARG A 171 -11.36 -13.57 -19.11
CA ARG A 171 -11.07 -14.27 -20.36
C ARG A 171 -12.06 -15.38 -20.62
N MET A 172 -12.41 -15.53 -21.89
CA MET A 172 -13.04 -16.72 -22.43
C MET A 172 -11.98 -17.49 -23.21
N SER A 173 -11.68 -18.72 -22.80
CA SER A 173 -10.69 -19.57 -23.47
C SER A 173 -11.32 -20.85 -24.00
N TRP A 174 -10.79 -21.37 -25.10
CA TRP A 174 -11.25 -22.62 -25.69
C TRP A 174 -10.12 -23.35 -26.40
N THR A 175 -10.30 -24.66 -26.56
CA THR A 175 -9.45 -25.49 -27.43
C THR A 175 -10.12 -25.64 -28.79
N VAL A 176 -9.40 -25.32 -29.86
CA VAL A 176 -9.86 -25.55 -31.23
C VAL A 176 -9.72 -27.04 -31.54
N GLN A 177 -10.85 -27.73 -31.64
CA GLN A 177 -10.89 -29.16 -31.91
C GLN A 177 -10.58 -29.46 -33.39
N GLU A 178 -10.35 -30.74 -33.72
CA GLU A 178 -9.96 -31.18 -35.07
C GLU A 178 -10.98 -32.19 -35.64
N VAL A 179 -12.23 -31.76 -35.80
CA VAL A 179 -13.34 -32.66 -36.11
C VAL A 179 -14.03 -32.30 -37.42
N ARG A 180 -14.40 -31.04 -37.67
CA ARG A 180 -15.37 -30.71 -38.74
C ARG A 180 -15.16 -29.39 -39.47
N ASN A 181 -14.20 -28.56 -39.08
CA ASN A 181 -14.01 -27.21 -39.63
C ASN A 181 -15.22 -26.29 -39.36
N ALA A 182 -15.38 -25.83 -38.12
CA ALA A 182 -16.50 -25.00 -37.68
C ALA A 182 -16.05 -23.65 -37.09
N LYS A 183 -16.92 -22.66 -37.30
CA LYS A 183 -16.75 -21.28 -36.82
C LYS A 183 -18.04 -20.83 -36.13
N ALA A 184 -17.92 -19.77 -35.34
CA ALA A 184 -19.03 -19.05 -34.74
C ALA A 184 -19.01 -17.58 -35.19
N GLU A 185 -20.16 -17.00 -35.49
CA GLU A 185 -20.32 -15.55 -35.70
C GLU A 185 -20.82 -14.92 -34.41
N LEU A 186 -19.89 -14.55 -33.54
CA LEU A 186 -20.18 -13.88 -32.28
C LEU A 186 -20.47 -12.41 -32.55
N ALA A 187 -21.68 -11.98 -32.22
CA ALA A 187 -22.07 -10.58 -32.22
C ALA A 187 -21.61 -9.95 -30.91
N GLU A 188 -22.19 -10.35 -29.78
CA GLU A 188 -21.92 -9.75 -28.47
C GLU A 188 -21.35 -10.77 -27.49
N ILE A 189 -20.49 -10.29 -26.61
CA ILE A 189 -20.18 -10.93 -25.32
C ILE A 189 -20.60 -9.94 -24.25
N GLN A 190 -21.33 -10.43 -23.26
CA GLN A 190 -21.96 -9.60 -22.26
C GLN A 190 -21.68 -10.16 -20.88
N LEU A 191 -21.40 -9.27 -19.94
CA LEU A 191 -21.27 -9.60 -18.52
C LEU A 191 -22.23 -8.76 -17.70
N TYR A 192 -22.83 -9.38 -16.69
CA TYR A 192 -23.72 -8.73 -15.74
C TYR A 192 -23.36 -9.16 -14.32
N GLY A 193 -23.75 -8.33 -13.37
CA GLY A 193 -23.74 -8.64 -11.95
C GLY A 193 -24.42 -7.51 -11.18
N GLU A 194 -24.63 -7.75 -9.89
CA GLU A 194 -25.33 -6.84 -8.99
C GLU A 194 -24.42 -6.41 -7.84
N GLY A 195 -24.58 -5.17 -7.40
CA GLY A 195 -23.96 -4.66 -6.18
C GLY A 195 -23.16 -3.38 -6.36
N VAL A 196 -22.47 -2.99 -5.29
CA VAL A 196 -21.58 -1.84 -5.26
C VAL A 196 -20.25 -2.16 -5.93
N GLN A 197 -19.53 -1.12 -6.32
CA GLN A 197 -18.21 -1.28 -6.93
C GLN A 197 -17.24 -1.98 -5.94
N PRO A 198 -16.61 -3.12 -6.29
CA PRO A 198 -15.69 -3.82 -5.39
C PRO A 198 -14.44 -3.00 -5.03
N GLN A 199 -13.99 -2.14 -5.96
CA GLN A 199 -12.86 -1.26 -5.70
C GLN A 199 -12.97 0.04 -6.49
N VAL A 200 -12.75 1.16 -5.82
CA VAL A 200 -12.65 2.49 -6.41
C VAL A 200 -11.33 3.12 -5.97
N VAL A 201 -10.55 3.65 -6.91
CA VAL A 201 -9.37 4.46 -6.61
C VAL A 201 -9.68 5.90 -6.98
N LEU A 202 -9.62 6.79 -5.99
CA LEU A 202 -9.78 8.23 -6.14
C LEU A 202 -8.42 8.88 -5.93
N GLU A 203 -8.00 9.72 -6.86
CA GLU A 203 -6.86 10.61 -6.65
C GLU A 203 -7.37 12.05 -6.61
N SER A 204 -6.86 12.84 -5.67
CA SER A 204 -7.11 14.27 -5.68
C SER A 204 -6.42 14.90 -6.88
N ASP A 205 -6.92 16.07 -7.29
CA ASP A 205 -6.13 17.01 -8.07
C ASP A 205 -4.87 17.42 -7.30
N LEU A 206 -3.98 18.15 -7.96
CA LEU A 206 -2.80 18.74 -7.34
C LEU A 206 -3.20 19.72 -6.22
N ILE A 207 -2.84 19.41 -4.97
CA ILE A 207 -3.08 20.28 -3.82
C ILE A 207 -1.86 21.20 -3.65
N ARG A 208 -2.11 22.52 -3.80
CA ARG A 208 -1.10 23.57 -3.57
C ARG A 208 -1.18 24.05 -2.13
N LEU A 209 -0.08 23.94 -1.39
CA LEU A 209 -0.04 24.25 0.04
C LEU A 209 0.22 25.75 0.34
N GLY A 210 0.39 26.55 -0.71
CA GLY A 210 0.61 28.00 -0.62
C GLY A 210 2.05 28.39 -0.28
N GLY A 211 3.00 27.53 -0.66
CA GLY A 211 4.41 27.59 -0.30
C GLY A 211 4.83 26.33 0.46
N SER A 212 6.09 26.27 0.88
CA SER A 212 6.60 25.14 1.65
C SER A 212 5.84 25.02 2.99
N ARG A 213 5.32 23.82 3.29
CA ARG A 213 4.60 23.53 4.53
C ARG A 213 5.12 22.29 5.21
N ASN A 214 5.25 22.36 6.53
CA ASN A 214 5.49 21.18 7.35
C ASN A 214 4.17 20.44 7.58
N LEU A 215 4.06 19.25 6.99
CA LEU A 215 2.89 18.38 7.07
C LEU A 215 2.87 17.63 8.39
N LEU A 216 1.78 17.74 9.15
CA LEU A 216 1.68 17.18 10.49
C LEU A 216 0.85 15.91 10.50
N SER A 217 -0.42 16.02 10.11
CA SER A 217 -1.34 14.89 10.18
C SER A 217 -2.43 14.94 9.13
N ILE A 218 -2.94 13.75 8.81
CA ILE A 218 -4.10 13.53 7.96
C ILE A 218 -5.16 12.77 8.77
N GLY A 219 -6.36 13.31 8.83
CA GLY A 219 -7.53 12.67 9.41
C GLY A 219 -8.65 12.58 8.40
N TRP A 220 -9.59 11.66 8.59
CA TRP A 220 -10.71 11.49 7.69
C TRP A 220 -11.96 11.03 8.42
N ASP A 221 -13.10 11.38 7.84
CA ASP A 221 -14.41 10.89 8.25
C ASP A 221 -14.88 9.89 7.19
N ALA A 222 -14.98 8.63 7.58
CA ALA A 222 -15.43 7.55 6.72
C ALA A 222 -16.26 6.53 7.51
N ASP A 223 -17.16 5.88 6.79
CA ASP A 223 -17.92 4.74 7.25
C ASP A 223 -17.40 3.50 6.51
N ALA A 224 -16.69 2.65 7.25
CA ALA A 224 -16.19 1.37 6.78
C ALA A 224 -16.93 0.26 7.54
N GLN A 225 -17.98 -0.26 6.92
CA GLN A 225 -18.74 -1.40 7.43
C GLN A 225 -17.90 -2.69 7.34
N SER A 226 -18.36 -3.76 7.98
CA SER A 226 -17.74 -5.08 7.87
C SER A 226 -17.57 -5.47 6.40
N GLY A 227 -16.39 -5.98 6.02
CA GLY A 227 -16.08 -6.33 4.63
C GLY A 227 -15.74 -5.14 3.73
N THR A 228 -15.58 -3.94 4.28
CA THR A 228 -15.17 -2.75 3.51
C THR A 228 -13.93 -2.08 4.11
N GLN A 229 -13.15 -1.40 3.28
CA GLN A 229 -11.93 -0.71 3.72
C GLN A 229 -11.78 0.65 3.03
N VAL A 230 -11.22 1.61 3.78
CA VAL A 230 -10.76 2.89 3.25
C VAL A 230 -9.26 2.99 3.47
N ILE A 231 -8.51 2.99 2.37
CA ILE A 231 -7.06 3.16 2.37
C ILE A 231 -6.75 4.57 1.91
N ILE A 232 -6.00 5.33 2.71
CA ILE A 232 -5.58 6.69 2.36
C ILE A 232 -4.06 6.77 2.36
N GLN A 233 -3.51 7.40 1.33
CA GLN A 233 -2.08 7.60 1.14
C GLN A 233 -1.83 9.01 0.61
N THR A 234 -0.64 9.55 0.84
CA THR A 234 -0.19 10.82 0.26
C THR A 234 1.10 10.65 -0.52
N ARG A 235 1.37 11.61 -1.40
CA ARG A 235 2.68 11.85 -2.01
C ARG A 235 2.90 13.35 -2.10
N THR A 236 4.15 13.77 -2.08
CA THR A 236 4.50 15.20 -1.99
C THR A 236 5.70 15.52 -2.86
N GLY A 237 5.86 16.79 -3.23
CA GLY A 237 6.96 17.29 -4.07
C GLY A 237 6.96 18.81 -4.15
N ASN A 238 8.00 19.37 -4.79
CA ASN A 238 8.22 20.80 -5.01
C ASN A 238 8.30 21.15 -6.51
N GLU A 239 8.60 20.19 -7.39
CA GLU A 239 8.66 20.43 -8.83
C GLU A 239 7.34 20.03 -9.51
N LEU A 240 6.87 20.84 -10.46
CA LEU A 240 5.78 20.48 -11.34
C LEU A 240 6.31 20.26 -12.76
N GLY A 241 5.82 19.21 -13.41
CA GLY A 241 5.94 19.01 -14.84
C GLY A 241 4.70 19.50 -15.57
N GLU A 242 4.75 19.47 -16.89
CA GLU A 242 3.64 19.88 -17.76
C GLU A 242 3.41 18.81 -18.83
N VAL A 243 2.15 18.39 -18.99
CA VAL A 243 1.69 17.55 -20.09
C VAL A 243 0.74 18.37 -20.95
N LEU A 244 1.00 18.42 -22.26
CA LEU A 244 0.16 19.17 -23.18
C LEU A 244 -0.93 18.28 -23.77
N HIS A 245 -2.18 18.70 -23.59
CA HIS A 245 -3.36 18.09 -24.21
C HIS A 245 -3.75 18.87 -25.45
N TYR A 246 -3.86 18.18 -26.59
CA TYR A 246 -4.12 18.83 -27.88
C TYR A 246 -5.55 18.52 -28.33
N TYR A 247 -6.38 19.55 -28.47
CA TYR A 247 -7.78 19.38 -28.86
C TYR A 247 -8.03 19.84 -30.29
N LYS A 248 -8.92 19.15 -31.01
CA LYS A 248 -9.52 19.66 -32.24
C LYS A 248 -10.55 20.75 -31.92
N LYS A 249 -10.95 21.50 -32.94
CA LYS A 249 -11.99 22.54 -32.83
C LYS A 249 -13.38 21.99 -32.43
N ASP A 250 -13.61 20.70 -32.61
CA ASP A 250 -14.82 19.99 -32.17
C ASP A 250 -14.74 19.51 -30.70
N GLY A 251 -13.63 19.75 -30.00
CA GLY A 251 -13.40 19.36 -28.62
C GLY A 251 -12.79 17.97 -28.45
N SER A 252 -12.55 17.21 -29.53
CA SER A 252 -11.91 15.89 -29.43
C SER A 252 -10.40 16.00 -29.18
N GLU A 253 -9.89 15.25 -28.21
CA GLU A 253 -8.46 15.19 -27.91
C GLU A 253 -7.70 14.34 -28.93
N VAL A 254 -6.48 14.73 -29.26
CA VAL A 254 -5.57 14.04 -30.18
C VAL A 254 -4.14 14.08 -29.66
N THR A 255 -3.31 13.17 -30.16
CA THR A 255 -1.86 13.21 -29.89
C THR A 255 -1.21 14.42 -30.57
N GLU A 256 -0.08 14.90 -30.03
CA GLU A 256 0.70 16.00 -30.63
C GLU A 256 1.00 15.76 -32.13
N ASN A 257 1.39 14.54 -32.49
CA ASN A 257 1.71 14.17 -33.88
C ASN A 257 0.48 14.26 -34.79
N GLN A 258 -0.69 13.79 -34.32
CA GLN A 258 -1.95 13.93 -35.06
C GLN A 258 -2.35 15.40 -35.18
N TYR A 259 -2.23 16.16 -34.09
CA TYR A 259 -2.49 17.58 -34.06
C TYR A 259 -1.62 18.33 -35.07
N GLY A 260 -0.31 18.03 -35.12
CA GLY A 260 0.64 18.63 -36.07
C GLY A 260 0.24 18.47 -37.54
N LYS A 261 -0.43 17.37 -37.88
CA LYS A 261 -0.91 17.05 -39.24
C LYS A 261 -2.26 17.67 -39.59
N LEU A 262 -2.99 18.25 -38.64
CA LEU A 262 -4.26 18.92 -38.91
C LEU A 262 -4.05 20.22 -39.68
N LEU A 263 -4.96 20.50 -40.61
CA LEU A 263 -5.10 21.84 -41.18
C LEU A 263 -5.47 22.83 -40.07
N SER A 264 -4.98 24.06 -40.15
CA SER A 264 -5.18 25.09 -39.11
C SER A 264 -6.64 25.35 -38.75
N LEU A 265 -7.56 25.15 -39.70
CA LEU A 265 -9.01 25.29 -39.50
C LEU A 265 -9.62 24.27 -38.52
N PHE A 266 -8.96 23.13 -38.31
CA PHE A 266 -9.42 22.03 -37.43
C PHE A 266 -8.66 21.95 -36.10
N LYS A 267 -7.57 22.72 -35.94
CA LYS A 267 -6.82 22.85 -34.71
C LYS A 267 -7.64 23.63 -33.68
N GLY A 268 -7.86 23.03 -32.51
CA GLY A 268 -8.47 23.66 -31.34
C GLY A 268 -7.41 24.11 -30.35
N ASP A 269 -7.73 24.05 -29.06
CA ASP A 269 -6.85 24.53 -28.00
C ASP A 269 -5.77 23.51 -27.64
N ILE A 270 -4.62 24.00 -27.19
CA ILE A 270 -3.61 23.20 -26.48
C ILE A 270 -3.73 23.57 -25.01
N VAL A 271 -4.11 22.62 -24.17
CA VAL A 271 -4.35 22.84 -22.74
C VAL A 271 -3.23 22.16 -21.95
N PRO A 272 -2.43 22.90 -21.18
CA PRO A 272 -1.43 22.31 -20.31
C PRO A 272 -2.09 21.74 -19.03
N GLU A 273 -1.74 20.51 -18.69
CA GLU A 273 -1.99 19.89 -17.39
C GLU A 273 -0.69 19.89 -16.58
N GLU A 274 -0.74 20.45 -15.37
CA GLU A 274 0.39 20.34 -14.44
C GLU A 274 0.38 18.97 -13.77
N VAL A 275 1.50 18.27 -13.91
CA VAL A 275 1.71 16.96 -13.30
C VAL A 275 2.83 17.04 -12.29
N ALA A 276 2.98 15.99 -11.49
CA ALA A 276 4.11 15.88 -10.58
C ALA A 276 5.45 15.84 -11.34
N GLY A 277 6.41 16.65 -10.90
CA GLY A 277 7.78 16.67 -11.41
C GLY A 277 8.65 15.52 -10.89
N ASN A 278 9.97 15.65 -11.06
CA ASN A 278 10.92 14.57 -10.81
C ASN A 278 11.22 14.33 -9.32
N ASP A 279 11.01 15.34 -8.48
CA ASP A 279 11.34 15.30 -7.06
C ASP A 279 10.23 14.69 -6.18
N TRP A 280 9.12 14.30 -6.78
CA TRP A 280 7.98 13.76 -6.05
C TRP A 280 8.25 12.40 -5.45
N SER A 281 7.78 12.20 -4.23
CA SER A 281 7.82 10.91 -3.57
C SER A 281 6.92 9.87 -4.26
N GLY A 282 7.20 8.60 -4.02
CA GLY A 282 6.19 7.55 -4.14
C GLY A 282 5.01 7.80 -3.18
N TRP A 283 3.95 7.02 -3.35
CA TRP A 283 2.84 7.01 -2.38
C TRP A 283 3.34 6.50 -1.02
N SER A 284 2.91 7.16 0.05
CA SER A 284 3.17 6.76 1.43
C SER A 284 2.64 5.36 1.72
N GLU A 285 3.07 4.77 2.83
CA GLU A 285 2.32 3.66 3.42
C GLU A 285 0.88 4.08 3.78
N PRO A 286 -0.09 3.15 3.79
CA PRO A 286 -1.45 3.40 4.25
C PRO A 286 -1.50 4.01 5.66
N TYR A 287 -2.28 5.08 5.81
CA TYR A 287 -2.56 5.66 7.12
C TYR A 287 -3.57 4.82 7.90
N ALA A 288 -3.34 4.67 9.21
CA ALA A 288 -4.08 3.72 10.03
C ALA A 288 -5.09 4.34 11.02
N LEU A 289 -4.89 5.60 11.43
CA LEU A 289 -5.71 6.28 12.45
C LEU A 289 -6.61 7.35 11.82
N PRO A 290 -7.94 7.12 11.70
CA PRO A 290 -8.86 8.08 11.09
C PRO A 290 -8.96 9.42 11.81
N ALA A 291 -8.80 9.42 13.14
CA ALA A 291 -8.82 10.64 13.94
C ALA A 291 -7.64 11.58 13.64
N GLY A 292 -6.54 11.05 13.09
CA GLY A 292 -5.33 11.79 12.77
C GLY A 292 -4.10 10.89 12.76
N SER A 293 -3.62 10.53 11.58
CA SER A 293 -2.35 9.85 11.36
C SER A 293 -1.25 10.85 11.06
N ALA A 294 -0.04 10.64 11.59
CA ALA A 294 1.11 11.45 11.20
C ALA A 294 1.40 11.24 9.70
N ILE A 295 1.58 12.32 8.95
CA ILE A 295 1.91 12.24 7.53
C ILE A 295 3.36 11.74 7.40
N THR A 296 3.57 10.71 6.57
CA THR A 296 4.88 10.06 6.40
C THR A 296 5.53 10.37 5.07
N SER A 297 4.81 10.99 4.13
CA SER A 297 5.41 11.56 2.92
C SER A 297 6.44 12.65 3.28
N PRO A 298 7.48 12.85 2.46
CA PRO A 298 8.49 13.87 2.71
C PRO A 298 7.89 15.26 2.95
N SER A 299 8.46 15.98 3.91
CA SER A 299 8.01 17.28 4.39
C SER A 299 9.22 18.08 4.90
N PRO A 300 9.29 19.40 4.68
CA PRO A 300 8.24 20.25 4.12
C PRO A 300 8.19 20.22 2.59
N ARG A 301 7.00 20.46 2.02
CA ARG A 301 6.77 20.45 0.57
C ARG A 301 5.74 21.50 0.16
N GLU A 302 5.78 21.91 -1.11
CA GLU A 302 4.83 22.88 -1.69
C GLU A 302 3.57 22.23 -2.24
N PHE A 303 3.69 20.98 -2.70
CA PHE A 303 2.64 20.24 -3.36
C PHE A 303 2.38 18.89 -2.72
N LEU A 304 1.11 18.49 -2.77
CA LEU A 304 0.62 17.24 -2.22
C LEU A 304 -0.45 16.64 -3.15
N LYS A 305 -0.50 15.31 -3.22
CA LYS A 305 -1.65 14.56 -3.73
C LYS A 305 -2.10 13.56 -2.68
N VAL A 306 -3.41 13.30 -2.63
CA VAL A 306 -4.03 12.26 -1.80
C VAL A 306 -4.59 11.18 -2.73
N ARG A 307 -4.36 9.92 -2.37
CA ARG A 307 -5.03 8.77 -2.99
C ARG A 307 -5.88 8.08 -1.96
N VAL A 308 -7.10 7.76 -2.34
CA VAL A 308 -8.03 6.95 -1.57
C VAL A 308 -8.41 5.71 -2.36
N THR A 309 -8.23 4.54 -1.77
CA THR A 309 -8.78 3.30 -2.29
C THR A 309 -9.92 2.86 -1.39
N LEU A 310 -11.12 2.79 -1.95
CA LEU A 310 -12.29 2.20 -1.31
C LEU A 310 -12.37 0.75 -1.78
N ILE A 311 -12.42 -0.19 -0.85
CA ILE A 311 -12.51 -1.63 -1.12
C ILE A 311 -13.80 -2.15 -0.51
N SER A 312 -14.47 -3.03 -1.23
CA SER A 312 -15.57 -3.83 -0.73
C SER A 312 -15.39 -5.30 -1.14
N GLU A 313 -15.43 -6.18 -0.14
CA GLU A 313 -15.46 -7.63 -0.27
C GLU A 313 -16.91 -8.17 -0.21
N ASP A 314 -17.91 -7.28 -0.09
CA ASP A 314 -19.33 -7.60 -0.07
C ASP A 314 -20.10 -6.74 -1.08
N SER A 315 -20.72 -7.39 -2.06
CA SER A 315 -21.55 -6.75 -3.09
C SER A 315 -22.63 -5.80 -2.56
N GLN A 316 -23.07 -5.94 -1.30
CA GLN A 316 -24.13 -5.13 -0.72
C GLN A 316 -23.63 -4.08 0.28
N ALA A 317 -22.32 -4.01 0.56
CA ALA A 317 -21.74 -3.06 1.51
C ALA A 317 -20.74 -2.14 0.82
N ALA A 318 -20.89 -0.83 0.97
CA ALA A 318 -19.95 0.15 0.43
C ALA A 318 -19.22 0.91 1.54
N ALA A 319 -17.92 1.11 1.37
CA ALA A 319 -17.19 2.12 2.12
C ALA A 319 -17.63 3.52 1.66
N VAL A 320 -17.84 4.43 2.61
CA VAL A 320 -18.21 5.81 2.29
C VAL A 320 -17.21 6.77 2.91
N LEU A 321 -16.56 7.57 2.08
CA LEU A 321 -15.70 8.68 2.51
C LEU A 321 -16.50 9.99 2.50
N ARG A 322 -16.48 10.73 3.61
CA ARG A 322 -17.18 12.02 3.76
C ARG A 322 -16.24 13.20 3.66
N SER A 323 -15.08 13.13 4.33
CA SER A 323 -14.10 14.21 4.29
C SER A 323 -12.69 13.73 4.63
N ILE A 324 -11.71 14.48 4.15
CA ILE A 324 -10.30 14.38 4.54
C ILE A 324 -9.89 15.74 5.09
N ARG A 325 -9.12 15.75 6.17
CA ARG A 325 -8.56 16.94 6.81
C ARG A 325 -7.04 16.79 6.88
N LEU A 326 -6.34 17.81 6.37
CA LEU A 326 -4.89 17.92 6.44
C LEU A 326 -4.54 19.01 7.44
N ASN A 327 -3.65 18.70 8.38
CA ASN A 327 -3.08 19.66 9.30
C ASN A 327 -1.62 19.89 8.92
N PHE A 328 -1.25 21.15 8.71
CA PHE A 328 0.09 21.57 8.38
C PHE A 328 0.34 22.98 8.90
N VAL A 329 1.62 23.34 9.02
CA VAL A 329 2.07 24.64 9.53
C VAL A 329 3.19 25.20 8.65
N ASP A 330 3.54 26.46 8.89
CA ASP A 330 4.78 27.03 8.37
C ASP A 330 5.97 26.22 8.91
N PRO A 331 6.95 25.86 8.06
CA PRO A 331 8.13 25.15 8.51
C PRO A 331 9.05 26.08 9.32
N VAL A 332 9.87 25.49 10.19
CA VAL A 332 10.96 26.22 10.88
C VAL A 332 12.13 26.51 9.96
N ALA A 333 12.26 25.74 8.87
CA ALA A 333 13.25 25.90 7.80
C ALA A 333 12.70 25.27 6.50
N GLN A 334 13.00 25.82 5.32
CA GLN A 334 12.62 25.26 4.01
C GLN A 334 13.12 23.81 3.81
N GLY A 335 14.21 23.43 4.46
CA GLY A 335 14.71 22.06 4.49
C GLY A 335 15.56 21.81 5.72
N LEU A 336 15.56 20.57 6.21
CA LEU A 336 16.43 20.13 7.29
C LEU A 336 17.07 18.81 6.88
N VAL A 337 18.38 18.84 6.61
CA VAL A 337 19.15 17.66 6.24
C VAL A 337 20.07 17.30 7.38
N GLY A 338 20.17 16.02 7.73
CA GLY A 338 21.04 15.55 8.79
C GLY A 338 21.79 14.27 8.48
N GLU A 339 22.93 14.11 9.13
CA GLU A 339 23.73 12.88 9.11
C GLU A 339 24.39 12.61 10.45
N VAL A 340 24.55 11.32 10.79
CA VAL A 340 25.24 10.88 11.99
C VAL A 340 26.64 10.37 11.67
N VAL A 341 27.63 10.77 12.47
CA VAL A 341 29.04 10.42 12.29
C VAL A 341 29.61 9.89 13.62
N PRO A 342 30.28 8.72 13.63
CA PRO A 342 30.31 7.74 12.55
C PRO A 342 28.92 7.08 12.38
N PHE A 343 28.47 6.83 11.14
CA PHE A 343 27.24 6.05 10.94
C PHE A 343 27.48 4.54 11.03
N GLN A 344 28.70 4.07 10.76
CA GLN A 344 29.07 2.67 10.87
C GLN A 344 29.89 2.43 12.15
N VAL A 345 29.56 1.36 12.88
CA VAL A 345 30.24 0.97 14.11
C VAL A 345 30.84 -0.43 13.98
N ASP A 346 32.07 -0.61 14.45
CA ASP A 346 32.77 -1.90 14.34
C ASP A 346 32.23 -2.96 15.30
N SER A 347 31.57 -2.54 16.38
CA SER A 347 31.09 -3.41 17.45
C SER A 347 29.75 -2.95 18.02
N LEU A 348 28.86 -3.92 18.24
CA LEU A 348 27.57 -3.73 18.89
C LEU A 348 27.69 -3.89 20.41
N GLY A 349 26.77 -3.28 21.16
CA GLY A 349 26.72 -3.36 22.62
C GLY A 349 27.80 -2.55 23.35
N ILE A 350 28.58 -1.73 22.63
CA ILE A 350 29.58 -0.84 23.21
C ILE A 350 29.06 0.60 23.15
N GLU A 351 29.13 1.29 24.28
CA GLU A 351 28.83 2.72 24.34
C GLU A 351 29.97 3.52 23.70
N GLN A 352 29.63 4.37 22.76
CA GLN A 352 30.60 5.17 22.01
C GLN A 352 30.01 6.55 21.64
N PRO A 353 30.87 7.55 21.36
CA PRO A 353 30.42 8.88 20.98
C PRO A 353 29.96 8.94 19.52
N PHE A 354 28.97 9.79 19.26
CA PHE A 354 28.45 10.14 17.95
C PHE A 354 28.20 11.64 17.85
N SER A 355 28.24 12.14 16.62
CA SER A 355 27.89 13.50 16.26
C SER A 355 26.77 13.46 15.23
N LEU A 356 25.64 14.08 15.54
CA LEU A 356 24.57 14.35 14.57
C LEU A 356 24.77 15.77 14.04
N TYR A 357 25.06 15.88 12.74
CA TYR A 357 25.12 17.14 12.02
C TYR A 357 23.76 17.42 11.37
N ILE A 358 23.30 18.65 11.44
CA ILE A 358 22.06 19.13 10.83
C ILE A 358 22.36 20.43 10.08
N ARG A 359 22.03 20.47 8.80
CA ARG A 359 22.10 21.66 7.95
C ARG A 359 20.69 22.16 7.66
N PRO A 360 20.29 23.32 8.21
CA PRO A 360 19.06 23.98 7.80
C PRO A 360 19.23 24.67 6.45
N ASP A 361 18.16 24.67 5.66
CA ASP A 361 17.97 25.55 4.51
C ASP A 361 16.88 26.56 4.87
N PHE A 362 17.26 27.84 4.97
CA PHE A 362 16.39 28.90 5.45
C PHE A 362 15.95 29.82 4.31
N ASP A 363 14.67 30.15 4.26
CA ASP A 363 14.19 31.38 3.64
C ASP A 363 14.19 32.54 4.67
N ARG A 364 14.23 33.78 4.19
CA ARG A 364 14.27 35.00 5.01
C ARG A 364 13.10 35.16 5.98
N ARG A 365 12.00 34.44 5.76
CA ARG A 365 10.77 34.51 6.57
C ARG A 365 10.63 33.35 7.56
N ASP A 366 11.55 32.40 7.53
CA ASP A 366 11.48 31.23 8.40
C ASP A 366 11.70 31.64 9.86
N SER A 367 10.95 31.00 10.76
CA SER A 367 10.99 31.32 12.19
C SER A 367 12.27 30.88 12.89
N GLY A 368 13.07 30.03 12.24
CA GLY A 368 14.12 29.29 12.91
C GLY A 368 13.57 28.28 13.92
N PHE A 369 14.46 27.76 14.74
CA PHE A 369 14.18 26.75 15.76
C PHE A 369 15.05 27.00 17.00
N ASP A 370 14.57 26.54 18.16
CA ASP A 370 15.26 26.70 19.44
C ASP A 370 15.22 25.42 20.29
N GLU A 371 14.76 24.31 19.69
CA GLU A 371 14.67 23.03 20.35
C GLU A 371 14.86 21.87 19.38
N LEU A 372 15.64 20.87 19.80
CA LEU A 372 15.96 19.64 19.09
C LEU A 372 15.45 18.43 19.87
N LEU A 373 14.79 17.50 19.18
CA LEU A 373 14.43 16.19 19.69
C LEU A 373 15.10 15.12 18.82
N LEU A 374 15.93 14.27 19.43
CA LEU A 374 16.50 13.09 18.82
C LEU A 374 15.83 11.86 19.42
N VAL A 375 15.08 11.10 18.62
CA VAL A 375 14.47 9.84 19.05
C VAL A 375 15.27 8.67 18.49
N SER A 376 15.63 7.73 19.35
CA SER A 376 16.25 6.43 19.00
C SER A 376 15.25 5.28 19.16
N PRO A 377 15.58 4.08 18.67
CA PRO A 377 14.88 2.86 19.10
C PRO A 377 14.81 2.72 20.64
N PRO A 378 13.75 2.09 21.19
CA PRO A 378 13.52 2.00 22.63
C PRO A 378 14.60 1.27 23.46
N ASP A 379 15.45 0.48 22.81
CA ASP A 379 16.55 -0.27 23.42
C ASP A 379 17.84 0.55 23.55
N MET A 380 17.84 1.79 23.07
CA MET A 380 18.97 2.71 23.13
C MET A 380 18.75 3.81 24.15
N VAL A 381 19.82 4.20 24.83
CA VAL A 381 19.87 5.38 25.73
C VAL A 381 20.78 6.43 25.11
N LEU A 382 20.35 7.68 25.09
CA LEU A 382 21.07 8.81 24.51
C LEU A 382 21.60 9.72 25.63
N GLU A 383 22.92 9.78 25.78
CA GLU A 383 23.58 10.69 26.74
C GLU A 383 24.07 11.95 26.03
N TYR A 384 23.62 13.13 26.48
CA TYR A 384 24.05 14.42 25.93
C TYR A 384 25.52 14.73 26.25
N VAL A 385 26.28 15.20 25.26
CA VAL A 385 27.66 15.67 25.43
C VAL A 385 27.79 17.16 25.14
N GLY A 386 27.22 17.65 24.03
CA GLY A 386 27.32 19.07 23.67
C GLY A 386 26.53 19.43 22.41
N LEU A 387 26.23 20.72 22.27
CA LEU A 387 25.57 21.30 21.10
C LEU A 387 26.39 22.48 20.57
N PHE A 388 26.70 22.44 19.28
CA PHE A 388 27.59 23.39 18.62
C PHE A 388 26.99 23.93 17.33
N GLY A 389 27.17 25.22 17.04
CA GLY A 389 26.67 25.87 15.84
C GLY A 389 27.75 26.75 15.20
N GLY A 390 27.94 26.62 13.90
CA GLY A 390 28.93 27.41 13.15
C GLY A 390 28.79 27.26 11.65
N SER A 391 29.74 27.84 10.91
CA SER A 391 29.87 27.58 9.48
C SER A 391 30.39 26.17 9.24
N GLU A 392 30.18 25.62 8.04
CA GLU A 392 30.76 24.32 7.68
C GLU A 392 32.29 24.30 7.82
N ALA A 393 32.96 25.41 7.47
CA ALA A 393 34.41 25.53 7.58
C ALA A 393 34.91 25.41 9.03
N ASP A 394 34.10 25.87 10.01
CA ASP A 394 34.48 25.82 11.42
C ASP A 394 34.62 24.37 11.93
N PHE A 395 33.81 23.45 11.39
CA PHE A 395 33.83 22.02 11.72
C PHE A 395 34.85 21.20 10.93
N LEU A 396 35.30 21.70 9.76
CA LEU A 396 36.27 21.01 8.90
C LEU A 396 37.73 21.43 9.19
N ALA A 397 37.94 22.59 9.79
CA ALA A 397 39.29 23.09 10.06
C ALA A 397 39.97 22.34 11.21
N GLU A 398 41.13 21.75 10.93
CA GLU A 398 41.97 21.13 11.96
C GLU A 398 42.49 22.20 12.96
N GLY A 399 42.31 21.93 14.25
CA GLY A 399 42.82 22.79 15.33
C GLY A 399 41.87 23.89 15.82
N ASN A 400 40.66 23.99 15.27
CA ASN A 400 39.61 24.84 15.83
C ASN A 400 39.16 24.33 17.20
N ASP A 401 38.99 25.25 18.16
CA ASP A 401 38.39 24.94 19.45
C ASP A 401 36.88 24.83 19.28
N ILE A 402 36.37 23.60 19.21
CA ILE A 402 34.93 23.32 19.07
C ILE A 402 34.10 23.96 20.20
N ASN A 403 34.69 24.14 21.39
CA ASN A 403 33.97 24.75 22.53
C ASN A 403 33.69 26.24 22.31
N ALA A 404 34.40 26.89 21.37
CA ALA A 404 34.08 28.26 20.96
C ALA A 404 32.79 28.34 20.13
N LEU A 405 32.31 27.21 19.58
CA LEU A 405 31.08 27.10 18.80
C LEU A 405 29.88 26.64 19.62
N THR A 406 30.00 26.54 20.95
CA THR A 406 28.89 26.09 21.81
C THR A 406 27.66 26.98 21.62
N VAL A 407 26.51 26.37 21.35
CA VAL A 407 25.24 27.09 21.24
C VAL A 407 24.84 27.60 22.62
N ALA A 408 24.47 28.89 22.71
CA ALA A 408 24.07 29.51 23.97
C ALA A 408 22.82 28.85 24.56
N ASP A 409 22.77 28.77 25.90
CA ASP A 409 21.64 28.26 26.69
C ASP A 409 21.20 26.83 26.33
N ALA A 410 22.13 26.00 25.82
CA ALA A 410 21.87 24.61 25.49
C ALA A 410 21.66 23.76 26.75
N GLU A 411 20.43 23.31 26.99
CA GLU A 411 20.02 22.55 28.17
C GLU A 411 19.19 21.31 27.79
N VAL A 412 19.44 20.20 28.48
CA VAL A 412 18.65 18.97 28.32
C VAL A 412 17.29 19.15 29.00
N VAL A 413 16.23 18.92 28.23
CA VAL A 413 14.84 18.96 28.69
C VAL A 413 14.37 17.53 28.95
N ALA A 414 13.53 17.34 29.97
CA ALA A 414 12.97 16.02 30.28
C ALA A 414 12.24 15.41 29.07
N SER A 415 12.58 14.14 28.79
CA SER A 415 12.10 13.37 27.64
C SER A 415 11.97 11.88 28.02
N GLY A 416 11.46 11.05 27.10
CA GLY A 416 11.42 9.59 27.29
C GLY A 416 12.83 8.98 27.27
N GLY A 417 13.00 7.78 27.83
CA GLY A 417 14.33 7.13 27.94
C GLY A 417 15.02 6.82 26.61
N ASP A 418 14.26 6.82 25.52
CA ASP A 418 14.66 6.60 24.13
C ASP A 418 14.79 7.91 23.33
N SER A 419 14.82 9.05 24.02
CA SER A 419 14.83 10.35 23.38
C SER A 419 15.72 11.35 24.12
N LEU A 420 16.45 12.15 23.34
CA LEU A 420 17.25 13.26 23.84
C LEU A 420 16.64 14.56 23.34
N ARG A 421 16.14 15.38 24.26
CA ARG A 421 15.56 16.69 23.97
C ARG A 421 16.46 17.79 24.50
N VAL A 422 16.85 18.73 23.64
CA VAL A 422 17.75 19.82 23.97
C VAL A 422 17.11 21.14 23.54
N ALA A 423 16.95 22.06 24.48
CA ALA A 423 16.53 23.43 24.23
C ALA A 423 17.75 24.35 24.19
N PHE A 424 17.71 25.41 23.39
CA PHE A 424 18.84 26.33 23.20
C PHE A 424 18.36 27.73 22.79
N SER A 425 19.28 28.69 22.70
CA SER A 425 19.01 30.01 22.10
C SER A 425 18.63 29.87 20.62
N ALA A 426 17.60 30.58 20.17
CA ALA A 426 17.03 30.43 18.83
C ALA A 426 18.07 30.56 17.70
N ILE A 427 18.00 29.65 16.74
CA ILE A 427 18.78 29.61 15.51
C ILE A 427 17.83 29.92 14.36
N ASP A 428 18.06 31.06 13.71
CA ASP A 428 17.21 31.59 12.64
C ASP A 428 18.08 32.01 11.42
N PRO A 429 17.47 32.50 10.32
CA PRO A 429 18.21 32.88 9.11
C PRO A 429 19.29 33.97 9.31
N THR A 430 19.28 34.67 10.45
CA THR A 430 20.23 35.74 10.79
C THR A 430 21.32 35.31 11.79
N SER A 431 21.23 34.08 12.31
CA SER A 431 22.16 33.52 13.29
C SER A 431 23.60 33.32 12.78
N GLY A 432 23.78 33.19 11.46
CA GLY A 432 25.08 32.87 10.86
C GLY A 432 25.55 31.44 11.10
N ILE A 433 24.65 30.54 11.54
CA ILE A 433 24.93 29.12 11.75
C ILE A 433 24.48 28.35 10.51
N ASP A 434 25.44 27.78 9.78
CA ASP A 434 25.17 26.95 8.61
C ASP A 434 24.95 25.47 9.00
N VAL A 435 25.59 25.04 10.10
CA VAL A 435 25.56 23.65 10.57
C VAL A 435 25.42 23.62 12.08
N LEU A 436 24.45 22.82 12.55
CA LEU A 436 24.27 22.45 13.96
C LEU A 436 24.86 21.04 14.18
N ARG A 437 25.65 20.86 15.23
CA ARG A 437 26.24 19.58 15.63
C ARG A 437 25.82 19.23 17.05
N LEU A 438 25.13 18.11 17.21
CA LEU A 438 24.82 17.51 18.50
C LEU A 438 25.75 16.33 18.77
N ASP A 439 26.56 16.41 19.82
CA ASP A 439 27.37 15.31 20.31
C ASP A 439 26.63 14.55 21.42
N PHE A 440 26.62 13.22 21.32
CA PHE A 440 25.98 12.34 22.28
C PHE A 440 26.71 10.99 22.38
N ARG A 441 26.48 10.23 23.45
CA ARG A 441 26.93 8.83 23.59
C ARG A 441 25.73 7.90 23.56
N THR A 442 25.89 6.77 22.90
CA THR A 442 24.86 5.72 22.88
C THR A 442 25.45 4.36 22.57
N THR A 443 24.63 3.31 22.70
CA THR A 443 24.98 1.92 22.39
C THR A 443 24.08 1.39 21.28
N LEU A 444 24.65 0.95 20.16
CA LEU A 444 23.90 0.24 19.12
C LEU A 444 23.84 -1.25 19.47
N PHE A 445 22.64 -1.82 19.59
CA PHE A 445 22.47 -3.24 19.90
C PHE A 445 21.98 -4.06 18.69
N SER A 446 21.32 -3.46 17.71
CA SER A 446 20.87 -4.12 16.47
C SER A 446 21.86 -3.91 15.32
N THR A 447 21.64 -4.57 14.18
CA THR A 447 22.43 -4.34 12.95
C THR A 447 22.22 -2.96 12.34
N GLY A 448 21.13 -2.29 12.69
CA GLY A 448 20.91 -0.90 12.34
C GLY A 448 19.84 -0.23 13.20
N ALA A 449 20.01 1.07 13.43
CA ALA A 449 19.09 1.90 14.20
C ALA A 449 18.85 3.23 13.48
N VAL A 450 17.59 3.53 13.18
CA VAL A 450 17.20 4.81 12.57
C VAL A 450 17.04 5.83 13.68
N LEU A 451 17.91 6.83 13.71
CA LEU A 451 17.72 8.00 14.56
C LEU A 451 16.80 8.99 13.86
N ARG A 452 15.86 9.57 14.61
CA ARG A 452 14.84 10.49 14.10
C ARG A 452 15.02 11.86 14.76
N PRO A 453 15.81 12.77 14.16
CA PRO A 453 15.90 14.13 14.65
C PRO A 453 14.70 14.95 14.20
N SER A 454 14.32 15.91 15.03
CA SER A 454 13.33 16.92 14.70
C SER A 454 13.68 18.23 15.38
N LEU A 455 13.31 19.35 14.75
CA LEU A 455 13.52 20.69 15.26
C LEU A 455 12.18 21.41 15.39
N GLN A 456 12.05 22.29 16.39
CA GLN A 456 10.88 23.15 16.52
C GLN A 456 11.24 24.52 17.09
N GLN A 457 10.30 25.45 16.98
CA GLN A 457 10.34 26.74 17.66
C GLN A 457 9.34 26.73 18.82
N ARG A 458 9.82 26.83 20.05
CA ARG A 458 8.98 26.87 21.26
C ARG A 458 8.13 28.14 21.29
N GLY A 459 6.94 28.03 21.89
CA GLY A 459 6.08 29.19 22.14
C GLY A 459 5.38 29.78 20.90
N ALA A 460 5.62 29.23 19.70
CA ALA A 460 4.72 29.47 18.57
C ALA A 460 3.32 28.96 18.93
N THR A 461 2.27 29.68 18.53
CA THR A 461 0.86 29.31 18.79
C THR A 461 0.50 27.91 18.26
N THR A 462 1.35 27.34 17.40
CA THR A 462 1.25 26.02 16.79
C THR A 462 2.63 25.32 16.75
N SER A 463 3.46 25.43 17.79
CA SER A 463 4.79 24.80 17.81
C SER A 463 4.69 23.29 17.57
N THR A 464 5.25 22.82 16.47
CA THR A 464 5.28 21.40 16.12
C THR A 464 6.63 21.03 15.54
N TRP A 465 7.06 19.81 15.84
CA TRP A 465 8.28 19.21 15.31
C TRP A 465 8.29 19.15 13.78
N GLN A 466 9.32 19.73 13.18
CA GLN A 466 9.70 19.47 11.80
C GLN A 466 10.79 18.42 11.78
N ARG A 467 10.59 17.37 10.98
CA ARG A 467 11.54 16.28 10.84
C ARG A 467 12.82 16.73 10.13
N VAL A 468 13.94 16.15 10.54
CA VAL A 468 15.21 16.21 9.80
C VAL A 468 15.33 14.96 8.93
N ASP A 469 15.52 15.14 7.63
CA ASP A 469 15.70 14.06 6.67
C ASP A 469 17.18 13.68 6.53
N GLY A 470 17.45 12.41 6.23
CA GLY A 470 18.81 11.94 5.98
C GLY A 470 19.40 12.52 4.69
N GLY A 471 20.62 13.06 4.75
CA GLY A 471 21.34 13.53 3.58
C GLY A 471 22.71 14.11 3.94
N ASN A 472 23.38 14.75 2.98
CA ASN A 472 24.70 15.35 3.18
C ASN A 472 24.56 16.70 3.91
N ALA A 473 24.79 16.71 5.23
CA ALA A 473 24.73 17.91 6.07
C ALA A 473 26.12 18.56 6.23
N ILE A 474 27.19 17.78 6.10
CA ILE A 474 28.58 18.22 6.21
C ILE A 474 29.51 17.41 5.29
N SER A 475 30.43 18.10 4.62
CA SER A 475 31.34 17.52 3.63
C SER A 475 32.52 16.72 4.24
N LEU A 476 32.26 15.86 5.23
CA LEU A 476 33.26 14.99 5.86
C LEU A 476 33.58 13.74 5.03
N GLY A 477 32.73 13.40 4.06
CA GLY A 477 32.82 12.12 3.32
C GLY A 477 32.51 10.90 4.19
N ALA A 478 31.85 11.11 5.33
CA ALA A 478 31.61 10.11 6.35
C ALA A 478 30.26 9.40 6.22
N GLY A 479 29.32 9.90 5.41
CA GLY A 479 27.99 9.33 5.23
C GLY A 479 27.01 10.31 4.56
N ASN A 480 25.70 9.99 4.60
CA ASN A 480 24.59 10.87 4.24
C ASN A 480 23.26 10.38 4.87
N THR A 481 23.33 9.85 6.10
CA THR A 481 22.22 9.14 6.74
C THR A 481 22.14 9.45 8.23
N THR A 482 20.94 9.41 8.81
CA THR A 482 20.71 9.42 10.26
C THR A 482 20.62 8.00 10.85
N THR A 483 20.98 6.98 10.07
CA THR A 483 20.91 5.57 10.46
C THR A 483 22.28 5.07 10.89
N LEU A 484 22.36 4.53 12.10
CA LEU A 484 23.52 3.79 12.58
C LEU A 484 23.50 2.37 12.02
N VAL A 485 24.65 1.82 11.64
CA VAL A 485 24.81 0.48 11.07
C VAL A 485 25.95 -0.26 11.76
N GLY A 486 25.68 -1.48 12.21
CA GLY A 486 26.71 -2.37 12.74
C GLY A 486 27.50 -3.05 11.63
N ALA A 487 28.83 -3.03 11.73
CA ALA A 487 29.69 -3.78 10.83
C ALA A 487 29.40 -5.30 10.90
N VAL A 488 29.50 -5.97 9.76
CA VAL A 488 29.12 -7.39 9.58
C VAL A 488 30.16 -8.37 10.17
N GLY A 489 31.29 -7.86 10.70
CA GLY A 489 32.46 -8.69 11.04
C GLY A 489 32.32 -9.64 12.24
N ASN A 490 31.49 -9.33 13.24
CA ASN A 490 31.39 -10.12 14.47
C ASN A 490 29.94 -10.61 14.72
N LYS A 491 29.74 -11.94 14.76
CA LYS A 491 28.42 -12.60 14.77
C LYS A 491 27.90 -13.02 16.15
N ASP A 492 28.54 -12.57 17.23
CA ASP A 492 28.13 -12.91 18.59
C ASP A 492 26.79 -12.25 18.97
N LEU A 493 25.86 -13.02 19.56
CA LEU A 493 24.56 -12.51 20.04
C LEU A 493 24.57 -12.06 21.49
N ILE A 494 25.40 -12.67 22.34
CA ILE A 494 25.51 -12.33 23.77
C ILE A 494 26.86 -11.67 24.01
N ARG A 495 26.87 -10.52 24.69
CA ARG A 495 28.07 -9.76 25.05
C ARG A 495 28.08 -9.38 26.52
N ASP A 496 29.27 -9.11 27.05
CA ASP A 496 29.52 -8.62 28.42
C ASP A 496 28.79 -9.44 29.50
N ALA A 497 28.67 -10.75 29.31
CA ALA A 497 28.04 -11.63 30.27
C ALA A 497 28.85 -11.67 31.57
N THR A 498 28.21 -11.34 32.68
CA THR A 498 28.81 -11.36 34.02
C THR A 498 27.81 -11.85 35.07
N VAL A 499 28.34 -12.41 36.15
CA VAL A 499 27.54 -12.84 37.32
C VAL A 499 27.99 -12.06 38.54
N ARG A 500 27.04 -11.40 39.23
CA ARG A 500 27.31 -10.54 40.38
C ARG A 500 26.36 -10.83 41.55
N PRO A 501 26.86 -11.18 42.74
CA PRO A 501 28.23 -11.64 43.02
C PRO A 501 28.50 -13.04 42.44
N PRO A 502 29.78 -13.44 42.24
CA PRO A 502 30.12 -14.79 41.79
C PRO A 502 29.87 -15.88 42.86
N VAL A 503 29.74 -15.45 44.12
CA VAL A 503 29.38 -16.29 45.26
C VAL A 503 28.30 -15.56 46.05
N PHE A 504 27.20 -16.25 46.36
CA PHE A 504 26.07 -15.69 47.10
C PHE A 504 25.55 -16.70 48.12
N SER A 505 24.80 -16.22 49.12
CA SER A 505 24.34 -16.98 50.27
C SER A 505 22.83 -16.82 50.46
N PRO A 506 21.99 -17.73 49.93
CA PRO A 506 20.53 -17.61 49.99
C PRO A 506 19.96 -18.00 51.38
N ASN A 507 20.42 -17.33 52.44
CA ASN A 507 20.08 -17.63 53.83
C ASN A 507 18.95 -16.73 54.39
N GLY A 508 18.54 -15.71 53.62
CA GLY A 508 17.47 -14.78 53.96
C GLY A 508 17.87 -13.69 54.95
N ASP A 509 19.16 -13.39 55.11
CA ASP A 509 19.66 -12.36 56.02
C ASP A 509 19.69 -10.94 55.42
N GLY A 510 19.34 -10.81 54.13
CA GLY A 510 19.33 -9.57 53.36
C GLY A 510 20.67 -9.24 52.70
N ILE A 511 21.70 -10.07 52.84
CA ILE A 511 23.07 -9.83 52.36
C ILE A 511 23.47 -10.92 51.37
N ASN A 512 23.67 -10.54 50.10
CA ASN A 512 24.05 -11.47 49.03
C ASN A 512 23.11 -12.69 48.91
N ASP A 513 21.81 -12.49 49.11
CA ASP A 513 20.81 -13.55 48.97
C ASP A 513 20.53 -13.96 47.52
N GLU A 514 20.96 -13.14 46.55
CA GLU A 514 20.72 -13.37 45.14
C GLU A 514 21.98 -13.14 44.29
N ALA A 515 22.08 -13.86 43.17
CA ALA A 515 23.01 -13.58 42.10
C ALA A 515 22.29 -12.97 40.88
N ALA A 516 22.85 -11.93 40.30
CA ALA A 516 22.39 -11.32 39.06
C ALA A 516 23.26 -11.74 37.87
N PHE A 517 22.62 -12.19 36.80
CA PHE A 517 23.21 -12.45 35.50
C PHE A 517 22.98 -11.22 34.62
N GLU A 518 24.04 -10.45 34.36
CA GLU A 518 24.01 -9.23 33.56
C GLU A 518 24.66 -9.50 32.20
N PHE A 519 23.96 -9.23 31.09
CA PHE A 519 24.48 -9.44 29.75
C PHE A 519 23.77 -8.55 28.72
N LYS A 520 24.37 -8.40 27.54
CA LYS A 520 23.82 -7.63 26.41
C LYS A 520 23.45 -8.58 25.29
N VAL A 521 22.24 -8.44 24.75
CA VAL A 521 21.76 -9.17 23.56
C VAL A 521 21.82 -8.25 22.36
N VAL A 522 22.44 -8.72 21.27
CA VAL A 522 22.63 -7.96 20.03
C VAL A 522 22.18 -8.76 18.81
N ARG A 523 21.82 -8.06 17.72
CA ARG A 523 21.44 -8.65 16.41
C ARG A 523 20.16 -9.51 16.41
N VAL A 524 19.26 -9.34 17.38
CA VAL A 524 18.02 -10.12 17.47
C VAL A 524 16.83 -9.28 17.03
N SER A 525 16.12 -9.74 16.01
CA SER A 525 14.90 -9.11 15.50
C SER A 525 13.68 -9.74 16.15
N GLY A 526 12.76 -8.92 16.68
CA GLY A 526 11.51 -9.40 17.28
C GLY A 526 11.66 -10.02 18.67
N ALA A 527 10.62 -10.75 19.08
CA ALA A 527 10.51 -11.37 20.39
C ALA A 527 11.21 -12.74 20.41
N SER A 528 12.36 -12.80 21.07
CA SER A 528 13.17 -14.01 21.32
C SER A 528 13.55 -14.06 22.80
N PRO A 529 12.99 -14.96 23.62
CA PRO A 529 13.27 -14.97 25.06
C PRO A 529 14.77 -15.08 25.36
N ALA A 530 15.26 -14.18 26.22
CA ALA A 530 16.59 -14.31 26.82
C ALA A 530 16.45 -15.10 28.12
N GLU A 531 17.29 -16.12 28.31
CA GLU A 531 17.15 -17.02 29.45
C GLU A 531 18.49 -17.51 30.01
N VAL A 532 18.48 -17.79 31.32
CA VAL A 532 19.56 -18.47 32.04
C VAL A 532 19.05 -19.82 32.49
N LEU A 533 19.71 -20.89 32.02
CA LEU A 533 19.48 -22.25 32.49
C LEU A 533 20.55 -22.62 33.51
N LEU A 534 20.13 -22.97 34.71
CA LEU A 534 21.01 -23.33 35.81
C LEU A 534 21.12 -24.86 35.91
N TYR A 535 22.33 -25.34 36.09
CA TYR A 535 22.67 -26.76 36.26
C TYR A 535 23.65 -26.94 37.42
N ASP A 536 23.60 -28.07 38.10
CA ASP A 536 24.69 -28.46 39.00
C ASP A 536 25.89 -29.06 38.24
N LEU A 537 26.99 -29.36 38.94
CA LEU A 537 28.19 -29.97 38.34
C LEU A 537 27.96 -31.37 37.74
N SER A 538 26.86 -32.05 38.08
CA SER A 538 26.48 -33.33 37.46
C SER A 538 25.74 -33.16 36.14
N GLY A 539 25.44 -31.92 35.74
CA GLY A 539 24.66 -31.59 34.56
C GLY A 539 23.15 -31.69 34.80
N ARG A 540 22.69 -31.87 36.05
CA ARG A 540 21.26 -31.91 36.37
C ARG A 540 20.71 -30.48 36.35
N PHE A 541 19.59 -30.32 35.66
CA PHE A 541 18.86 -29.07 35.57
C PHE A 541 18.30 -28.65 36.93
N VAL A 542 18.53 -27.38 37.28
CA VAL A 542 18.15 -26.77 38.57
C VAL A 542 16.98 -25.82 38.37
N ARG A 543 17.12 -24.84 37.48
CA ARG A 543 16.10 -23.80 37.28
C ARG A 543 16.27 -23.09 35.94
N ARG A 544 15.16 -22.59 35.40
CA ARG A 544 15.13 -21.68 34.25
C ARG A 544 14.71 -20.28 34.71
N LEU A 545 15.52 -19.28 34.37
CA LEU A 545 15.20 -17.86 34.49
C LEU A 545 15.01 -17.31 33.09
N PHE A 546 13.97 -16.53 32.85
CA PHE A 546 13.72 -15.96 31.53
C PHE A 546 13.01 -14.61 31.64
N GLU A 547 13.21 -13.78 30.63
CA GLU A 547 12.48 -12.53 30.44
C GLU A 547 11.95 -12.48 29.00
N GLU A 548 10.66 -12.22 28.86
CA GLU A 548 10.01 -12.02 27.56
C GLU A 548 9.87 -10.51 27.28
N ARG A 549 10.44 -10.07 26.17
CA ARG A 549 10.32 -8.69 25.67
C ARG A 549 9.82 -8.72 24.23
N GLN A 550 9.08 -7.69 23.82
CA GLN A 550 8.68 -7.53 22.41
C GLN A 550 9.90 -7.31 21.50
N VAL A 551 10.96 -6.69 22.03
CA VAL A 551 12.27 -6.54 21.40
C VAL A 551 13.31 -7.11 22.34
N SER A 552 13.99 -8.19 21.94
CA SER A 552 14.94 -8.90 22.80
C SER A 552 16.33 -8.30 22.84
N THR A 553 16.62 -7.39 21.93
CA THR A 553 17.89 -6.68 21.85
C THR A 553 18.00 -5.66 23.01
N GLY A 554 19.21 -5.46 23.58
CA GLY A 554 19.45 -4.54 24.70
C GLY A 554 20.12 -5.18 25.93
N VAL A 555 20.07 -4.50 27.08
CA VAL A 555 20.63 -4.96 28.37
C VAL A 555 19.65 -5.88 29.11
N HIS A 556 20.13 -7.01 29.61
CA HIS A 556 19.37 -8.01 30.38
C HIS A 556 19.95 -8.22 31.76
N VAL A 557 19.07 -8.34 32.76
CA VAL A 557 19.43 -8.65 34.15
C VAL A 557 18.47 -9.71 34.69
N LEU A 558 18.93 -10.96 34.79
CA LEU A 558 18.15 -12.07 35.34
C LEU A 558 18.68 -12.43 36.74
N ARG A 559 17.79 -12.57 37.73
CA ARG A 559 18.18 -12.79 39.14
C ARG A 559 17.86 -14.21 39.61
N TRP A 560 18.76 -14.80 40.39
CA TRP A 560 18.58 -16.09 41.03
C TRP A 560 18.71 -15.96 42.54
N ASP A 561 17.70 -16.44 43.24
CA ASP A 561 17.57 -16.50 44.70
C ASP A 561 18.12 -17.79 45.34
N GLY A 562 18.85 -18.60 44.58
CA GLY A 562 19.39 -19.87 45.06
C GLY A 562 18.36 -20.99 45.23
N ARG A 563 17.16 -20.85 44.66
CA ARG A 563 16.14 -21.92 44.70
C ARG A 563 16.05 -22.68 43.40
N ASP A 564 15.73 -23.97 43.47
CA ASP A 564 15.43 -24.81 42.32
C ASP A 564 14.03 -24.56 41.73
N GLN A 565 13.64 -25.32 40.71
CA GLN A 565 12.33 -25.22 40.06
C GLN A 565 11.15 -25.56 40.99
N ALA A 566 11.38 -26.32 42.07
CA ALA A 566 10.38 -26.65 43.09
C ALA A 566 10.29 -25.56 44.18
N GLY A 567 11.19 -24.57 44.17
CA GLY A 567 11.25 -23.49 45.15
C GLY A 567 12.12 -23.80 46.37
N GLU A 568 12.82 -24.93 46.38
CA GLU A 568 13.69 -25.34 47.49
C GLU A 568 15.09 -24.77 47.33
N VAL A 569 15.72 -24.39 48.44
CA VAL A 569 17.09 -23.83 48.42
C VAL A 569 18.08 -24.92 48.02
N VAL A 570 18.92 -24.63 47.03
CA VAL A 570 19.88 -25.60 46.51
C VAL A 570 21.08 -25.76 47.45
N PRO A 571 21.70 -26.96 47.54
CA PRO A 571 22.87 -27.17 48.40
C PRO A 571 24.06 -26.26 48.04
N PRO A 572 25.01 -26.01 48.97
CA PRO A 572 26.23 -25.28 48.67
C PRO A 572 27.04 -26.01 47.61
N GLY A 573 27.59 -25.25 46.67
CA GLY A 573 28.29 -25.83 45.54
C GLY A 573 28.40 -24.85 44.37
N ILE A 574 29.06 -25.32 43.32
CA ILE A 574 29.22 -24.59 42.07
C ILE A 574 28.09 -25.00 41.12
N TYR A 575 27.47 -24.02 40.49
CA TYR A 575 26.42 -24.20 39.50
C TYR A 575 26.86 -23.59 38.16
N TYR A 576 26.51 -24.26 37.07
CA TYR A 576 26.69 -23.76 35.71
C TYR A 576 25.44 -22.99 35.27
N ALA A 577 25.65 -21.76 34.83
CA ALA A 577 24.65 -20.92 34.21
C ALA A 577 24.89 -20.89 32.70
N ARG A 578 23.94 -21.41 31.93
CA ARG A 578 23.92 -21.32 30.45
C ARG A 578 22.98 -20.20 30.05
N LEU A 579 23.55 -19.08 29.67
CA LEU A 579 22.83 -17.94 29.10
C LEU A 579 22.57 -18.25 27.63
N ARG A 580 21.32 -18.14 27.17
CA ARG A 580 20.98 -18.34 25.75
C ARG A 580 19.91 -17.37 25.28
N VAL A 581 19.89 -17.11 23.98
CA VAL A 581 18.80 -16.39 23.30
C VAL A 581 18.14 -17.37 22.34
N ALA A 582 16.83 -17.59 22.49
CA ALA A 582 16.07 -18.48 21.62
C ALA A 582 15.72 -17.77 20.29
N THR A 583 16.57 -17.88 19.26
CA THR A 583 16.31 -17.31 17.93
C THR A 583 15.93 -18.40 16.93
N GLU A 584 14.82 -18.21 16.19
CA GLU A 584 14.50 -18.99 14.99
C GLU A 584 15.39 -18.56 13.82
N THR A 585 16.65 -18.98 13.80
CA THR A 585 17.51 -18.77 12.63
C THR A 585 18.34 -20.01 12.33
N ASP A 586 17.67 -21.02 11.77
CA ASP A 586 18.31 -21.98 10.87
C ASP A 586 18.67 -21.24 9.58
N GLY A 587 19.86 -20.61 9.53
CA GLY A 587 20.36 -20.04 8.26
C GLY A 587 21.45 -18.97 8.35
N ALA A 588 21.66 -18.32 9.50
CA ALA A 588 22.54 -17.15 9.56
C ALA A 588 23.92 -17.39 10.22
N GLY A 589 24.42 -18.63 10.29
CA GLY A 589 25.80 -18.93 10.72
C GLY A 589 26.28 -18.11 11.93
N VAL A 590 25.45 -18.03 12.96
CA VAL A 590 25.61 -17.22 14.18
C VAL A 590 26.60 -17.91 15.14
N SER A 591 27.46 -17.15 15.81
CA SER A 591 28.34 -17.64 16.88
C SER A 591 27.88 -17.15 18.25
N ASN A 592 28.17 -17.87 19.34
CA ASN A 592 27.86 -17.47 20.72
C ASN A 592 26.39 -17.06 20.97
N SER A 593 25.42 -17.84 20.47
CA SER A 593 24.03 -17.80 20.95
C SER A 593 23.89 -18.33 22.38
N GLU A 594 24.97 -18.90 22.93
CA GLU A 594 25.06 -19.44 24.27
C GLU A 594 26.39 -19.07 24.93
N VAL A 595 26.34 -18.65 26.20
CA VAL A 595 27.51 -18.35 27.03
C VAL A 595 27.39 -19.09 28.35
N LEU A 596 28.50 -19.68 28.82
CA LEU A 596 28.56 -20.40 30.08
C LEU A 596 29.28 -19.57 31.15
N HIS A 597 28.65 -19.44 32.31
CA HIS A 597 29.25 -18.91 33.52
C HIS A 597 29.10 -19.89 34.68
N THR A 598 29.91 -19.68 35.72
CA THR A 598 29.74 -20.35 37.01
C THR A 598 29.23 -19.36 38.05
N VAL A 599 28.43 -19.87 38.97
CA VAL A 599 27.98 -19.16 40.18
C VAL A 599 28.08 -20.13 41.35
N SER A 600 28.54 -19.65 42.50
CA SER A 600 28.68 -20.49 43.69
C SER A 600 27.63 -20.13 44.74
N VAL A 601 27.02 -21.14 45.33
CA VAL A 601 26.15 -21.02 46.50
C VAL A 601 26.97 -21.40 47.74
N ALA A 602 26.98 -20.53 48.74
CA ALA A 602 27.58 -20.77 50.05
C ALA A 602 26.51 -20.59 51.16
N TYR A 603 26.74 -21.14 52.35
CA TYR A 603 25.96 -20.82 53.54
C TYR A 603 26.86 -20.26 54.64
#